data_AF-A0A7Y4YUK1-F1
#
_entry.id   AF-A0A7Y4YUK1-F1
#
_cell.length_a   1.000
_cell.length_b   1.000
_cell.length_c   1.000
_cell.angle_alpha   90.00
_cell.angle_beta   90.00
_cell.angle_gamma   90.00
#
_symmetry.space_group_name_H-M   'P 1'
#
loop_
_entity.id
_entity.type
_entity.pdbx_description
1 polymer ?
#
loop_
_entity_poly.entity_id
_entity_poly.type
_entity_poly.pdbx_seq_one_letter_code
_entity_poly.pdbx_strand_id
1 'polypeptide(L)'
;MARILIGFAALAAFAAAASVQSAATPRARASVQRGLAIAQQHCAGCHALAVNAASPNPEAPSFEAIANAPGVTAPSLRRFLRDSHNYPAAMNFTIKRAHIRDLADYTLTLRRPGYKPDI
;
A
#
# COMPACT_ATOMS: atom_id res chain seq x y z
N MET A 1 32.58 -15.09 -65.22
CA MET A 1 31.64 -14.20 -64.49
C MET A 1 31.06 -15.00 -63.33
N ALA A 2 31.66 -14.92 -62.14
CA ALA A 2 31.18 -15.61 -60.94
C ALA A 2 30.39 -14.61 -60.09
N ARG A 3 29.10 -14.88 -59.86
CA ARG A 3 28.23 -14.06 -59.01
C ARG A 3 28.24 -14.63 -57.60
N ILE A 4 28.87 -13.90 -56.70
CA ILE A 4 28.77 -14.08 -55.24
C ILE A 4 27.40 -13.55 -54.82
N LEU A 5 26.58 -14.38 -54.17
CA LEU A 5 25.42 -13.92 -53.42
C LEU A 5 25.62 -14.30 -51.95
N ILE A 6 26.02 -13.29 -51.17
CA ILE A 6 26.15 -13.33 -49.72
C ILE A 6 24.74 -13.46 -49.14
N GLY A 7 24.42 -14.63 -48.58
CA GLY A 7 23.20 -14.82 -47.81
C GLY A 7 23.32 -14.10 -46.47
N PHE A 8 22.67 -12.96 -46.31
CA PHE A 8 22.43 -12.35 -45.01
C PHE A 8 21.30 -13.11 -44.32
N ALA A 9 21.64 -14.10 -43.49
CA ALA A 9 20.69 -14.68 -42.55
C ALA A 9 20.44 -13.66 -41.43
N ALA A 10 19.32 -12.94 -41.51
CA ALA A 10 18.86 -12.04 -40.47
C ALA A 10 18.41 -12.87 -39.25
N LEU A 11 19.25 -12.92 -38.22
CA LEU A 11 18.93 -13.53 -36.94
C LEU A 11 18.03 -12.57 -36.15
N ALA A 12 16.71 -12.72 -36.28
CA ALA A 12 15.74 -11.98 -35.49
C ALA A 12 15.72 -12.52 -34.05
N ALA A 13 16.54 -11.93 -33.17
CA ALA A 13 16.48 -12.18 -31.73
C ALA A 13 15.26 -11.47 -31.14
N PHE A 14 14.15 -12.20 -30.98
CA PHE A 14 12.96 -11.72 -30.30
C PHE A 14 13.22 -11.75 -28.78
N ALA A 15 13.72 -10.64 -28.22
CA ALA A 15 13.90 -10.48 -26.79
C ALA A 15 12.52 -10.31 -26.12
N ALA A 16 11.94 -11.40 -25.62
CA ALA A 16 10.74 -11.37 -24.80
C ALA A 16 11.08 -10.73 -23.43
N ALA A 17 10.74 -9.45 -23.28
CA ALA A 17 10.77 -8.77 -22.00
C ALA A 17 9.67 -9.35 -21.10
N ALA A 18 10.02 -10.31 -20.25
CA ALA A 18 9.12 -10.82 -19.23
C ALA A 18 8.89 -9.74 -18.15
N SER A 19 7.71 -9.14 -18.19
CA SER A 19 7.21 -8.24 -17.15
C SER A 19 7.15 -9.00 -15.82
N VAL A 20 8.06 -8.71 -14.89
CA VAL A 20 8.00 -9.30 -13.54
C VAL A 20 6.91 -8.57 -12.75
N GLN A 21 5.64 -8.96 -12.91
CA GLN A 21 4.61 -8.60 -11.95
C GLN A 21 4.91 -9.34 -10.64
N SER A 22 5.51 -8.64 -9.68
CA SER A 22 5.78 -9.19 -8.35
C SER A 22 4.47 -9.47 -7.63
N ALA A 23 3.98 -10.71 -7.73
CA ALA A 23 2.79 -11.14 -7.01
C ALA A 23 3.10 -11.20 -5.51
N ALA A 24 2.31 -10.49 -4.70
CA ALA A 24 2.43 -10.56 -3.25
C ALA A 24 2.33 -12.02 -2.75
N THR A 25 3.14 -12.39 -1.76
CA THR A 25 3.09 -13.75 -1.20
C THR A 25 1.75 -14.02 -0.51
N PRO A 26 1.31 -15.28 -0.38
CA PRO A 26 0.09 -15.62 0.38
C PRO A 26 0.10 -15.05 1.80
N ARG A 27 1.27 -15.04 2.45
CA ARG A 27 1.46 -14.44 3.78
C ARG A 27 1.20 -12.93 3.78
N ALA A 28 1.71 -12.20 2.79
CA ALA A 28 1.48 -10.77 2.67
C ALA A 28 0.00 -10.46 2.43
N ARG A 29 -0.67 -11.22 1.57
CA ARG A 29 -2.13 -11.10 1.34
C ARG A 29 -2.94 -11.34 2.61
N ALA A 30 -2.60 -12.38 3.37
CA ALA A 30 -3.27 -12.67 4.63
C ALA A 30 -3.05 -11.55 5.67
N SER A 31 -1.87 -10.93 5.69
CA SER A 31 -1.56 -9.76 6.52
C SER A 31 -2.50 -8.58 6.21
N VAL A 32 -2.61 -8.22 4.94
CA VAL A 32 -3.47 -7.15 4.45
C VAL A 32 -4.95 -7.43 4.76
N GLN A 33 -5.42 -8.67 4.56
CA GLN A 33 -6.80 -9.06 4.87
C GLN A 33 -7.13 -8.92 6.35
N ARG A 34 -6.24 -9.39 7.24
CA ARG A 34 -6.41 -9.20 8.69
C ARG A 34 -6.38 -7.71 9.06
N GLY A 35 -5.49 -6.94 8.45
CA GLY A 35 -5.38 -5.50 8.65
C GLY A 35 -6.67 -4.77 8.33
N LEU A 36 -7.27 -5.07 7.17
CA LEU A 36 -8.58 -4.55 6.78
C LEU A 36 -9.67 -4.92 7.79
N ALA A 37 -9.76 -6.19 8.18
CA ALA A 37 -10.78 -6.63 9.14
C ALA A 37 -10.66 -5.91 10.50
N ILE A 38 -9.43 -5.74 11.00
CA ILE A 38 -9.16 -4.98 12.23
C ILE A 38 -9.55 -3.52 12.05
N ALA A 39 -9.19 -2.91 10.92
CA ALA A 39 -9.53 -1.52 10.63
C ALA A 39 -11.06 -1.30 10.54
N GLN A 40 -11.78 -2.22 9.92
CA GLN A 40 -13.25 -2.17 9.85
C GLN A 40 -13.89 -2.24 11.25
N GLN A 41 -13.37 -3.10 12.12
CA GLN A 41 -13.91 -3.29 13.47
C GLN A 41 -13.62 -2.12 14.42
N HIS A 42 -12.47 -1.45 14.27
CA HIS A 42 -11.98 -0.53 15.28
C HIS A 42 -11.72 0.90 14.79
N CYS A 43 -11.52 1.10 13.48
CA CYS A 43 -11.09 2.39 12.91
C CYS A 43 -12.17 3.04 12.06
N ALA A 44 -13.08 2.26 11.48
CA ALA A 44 -14.12 2.74 10.55
C ALA A 44 -15.11 3.74 11.15
N GLY A 45 -15.23 3.80 12.48
CA GLY A 45 -16.08 4.79 13.15
C GLY A 45 -15.59 6.24 12.98
N CYS A 46 -14.29 6.42 12.72
CA CYS A 46 -13.68 7.75 12.54
C CYS A 46 -13.01 7.90 11.18
N HIS A 47 -12.30 6.87 10.69
CA HIS A 47 -11.48 6.96 9.48
C HIS A 47 -12.16 6.33 8.27
N ALA A 48 -12.02 6.98 7.12
CA ALA A 48 -12.22 6.31 5.83
C ALA A 48 -11.12 5.28 5.59
N LEU A 49 -11.53 4.08 5.16
CA LEU A 49 -10.61 2.95 4.96
C LEU A 49 -10.32 2.67 3.48
N ALA A 50 -11.11 3.20 2.55
CA ALA A 50 -10.95 2.97 1.12
C ALA A 50 -10.34 4.19 0.41
N VAL A 51 -9.87 3.97 -0.82
CA VAL A 51 -9.47 5.06 -1.72
C VAL A 51 -10.66 5.96 -2.05
N ASN A 52 -10.44 7.26 -2.17
CA ASN A 52 -11.45 8.27 -2.50
C ASN A 52 -12.67 8.24 -1.56
N ALA A 53 -12.49 7.81 -0.31
CA ALA A 53 -13.56 7.80 0.70
C ALA A 53 -13.32 8.93 1.72
N ALA A 54 -14.41 9.61 2.08
CA ALA A 54 -14.40 10.62 3.12
C ALA A 54 -14.54 9.97 4.50
N SER A 55 -13.73 10.43 5.47
CA SER A 55 -13.79 9.95 6.84
C SER A 55 -15.11 10.36 7.52
N PRO A 56 -15.77 9.46 8.28
CA PRO A 56 -16.93 9.84 9.08
C PRO A 56 -16.65 10.96 10.09
N ASN A 57 -15.45 10.99 10.65
CA ASN A 57 -14.95 12.14 11.40
C ASN A 57 -14.11 13.04 10.47
N PRO A 58 -14.51 14.29 10.20
CA PRO A 58 -13.76 15.21 9.34
C PRO A 58 -12.34 15.53 9.83
N GLU A 59 -12.07 15.41 11.13
CA GLU A 59 -10.74 15.63 11.71
C GLU A 59 -9.82 14.40 11.59
N ALA A 60 -10.37 13.24 11.24
CA ALA A 60 -9.61 12.01 11.09
C ALA A 60 -9.16 11.85 9.62
N PRO A 61 -7.84 11.83 9.31
CA PRO A 61 -7.39 11.63 7.95
C PRO A 61 -7.81 10.24 7.45
N SER A 62 -8.19 10.12 6.17
CA SER A 62 -8.44 8.80 5.58
C SER A 62 -7.17 7.95 5.64
N PHE A 63 -7.31 6.61 5.65
CA PHE A 63 -6.15 5.72 5.58
C PHE A 63 -5.35 5.94 4.30
N GLU A 64 -6.01 6.35 3.22
CA GLU A 64 -5.33 6.77 2.00
C GLU A 64 -4.46 8.02 2.22
N ALA A 65 -4.98 9.05 2.87
CA ALA A 65 -4.19 10.25 3.20
C ALA A 65 -2.99 9.91 4.10
N ILE A 66 -3.19 9.03 5.09
CA ILE A 66 -2.10 8.52 5.95
C ILE A 66 -1.05 7.78 5.10
N ALA A 67 -1.48 6.88 4.21
CA ALA A 67 -0.59 6.08 3.39
C ALA A 67 0.27 6.92 2.44
N ASN A 68 -0.21 8.09 2.03
CA ASN A 68 0.44 8.99 1.09
C ASN A 68 1.12 10.20 1.76
N ALA A 69 1.05 10.32 3.09
CA ALA A 69 1.70 11.42 3.81
C ALA A 69 3.24 11.33 3.71
N PRO A 70 3.94 12.48 3.60
CA PRO A 70 5.40 12.51 3.53
C PRO A 70 6.06 11.77 4.71
N GLY A 71 7.07 10.95 4.42
CA GLY A 71 7.83 10.21 5.45
C GLY A 71 7.10 9.01 6.07
N VAL A 72 5.86 8.71 5.67
CA VAL A 72 5.18 7.48 6.09
C VAL A 72 5.82 6.28 5.39
N THR A 73 6.15 5.26 6.17
CA THR A 73 6.76 3.99 5.76
C THR A 73 6.22 2.89 6.68
N ALA A 74 6.42 1.61 6.36
CA ALA A 74 6.01 0.53 7.26
C ALA A 74 6.65 0.66 8.66
N PRO A 75 7.97 0.95 8.82
CA PRO A 75 8.54 1.17 10.13
C PRO A 75 7.97 2.38 10.89
N SER A 76 7.78 3.53 10.22
CA SER A 76 7.26 4.74 10.88
C SER A 76 5.79 4.58 11.29
N LEU A 77 4.96 4.00 10.43
CA LEU A 77 3.56 3.73 10.74
C LEU A 77 3.43 2.71 11.90
N ARG A 78 4.21 1.63 11.88
CA ARG A 78 4.23 0.67 12.99
C ARG A 78 4.72 1.28 14.32
N ARG A 79 5.61 2.28 14.27
CA ARG A 79 6.02 3.03 15.46
C ARG A 79 4.88 3.91 15.96
N PHE A 80 4.21 4.64 15.08
CA PHE A 80 3.06 5.47 15.45
C PHE A 80 1.94 4.65 16.09
N LEU A 81 1.51 3.55 15.45
CA LEU A 81 0.48 2.64 15.96
C LEU A 81 0.84 1.99 17.30
N ARG A 82 2.13 1.98 17.66
CA ARG A 82 2.64 1.38 18.90
C ARG A 82 2.76 2.37 20.05
N ASP A 83 3.31 3.55 19.77
CA ASP A 83 3.79 4.49 20.78
C ASP A 83 2.92 5.77 20.84
N SER A 84 2.08 6.00 19.82
CA SER A 84 1.40 7.28 19.61
C SER A 84 -0.02 7.12 19.08
N HIS A 85 -0.62 5.93 19.14
CA HIS A 85 -1.96 5.74 18.61
C HIS A 85 -3.06 6.45 19.41
N ASN A 86 -2.71 6.96 20.59
CA ASN A 86 -3.58 7.77 21.44
C ASN A 86 -3.50 9.26 21.07
N TYR A 87 -2.85 9.59 19.95
CA TYR A 87 -2.73 10.95 19.42
C TYR A 87 -3.51 11.07 18.10
N PRO A 88 -4.44 12.04 17.99
CA PRO A 88 -4.89 12.94 19.05
C PRO A 88 -5.58 12.18 20.19
N ALA A 89 -5.73 12.81 21.37
CA ALA A 89 -6.38 12.20 22.54
C ALA A 89 -7.80 11.66 22.24
N ALA A 90 -8.43 12.14 21.16
CA ALA A 90 -9.69 11.62 20.63
C ALA A 90 -9.61 10.15 20.17
N MET A 91 -8.43 9.62 19.82
CA MET A 91 -8.20 8.23 19.44
C MET A 91 -7.89 7.33 20.64
N ASN A 92 -8.54 7.55 21.79
CA ASN A 92 -8.23 6.92 23.09
C ASN A 92 -8.50 5.39 23.14
N PHE A 93 -7.71 4.59 22.42
CA PHE A 93 -7.73 3.13 22.48
C PHE A 93 -6.34 2.53 22.21
N THR A 94 -6.10 1.32 22.70
CA THR A 94 -4.81 0.62 22.55
C THR A 94 -4.89 -0.45 21.46
N ILE A 95 -3.96 -0.43 20.52
CA ILE A 95 -3.78 -1.49 19.52
C ILE A 95 -2.91 -2.60 20.12
N LYS A 96 -3.39 -3.85 20.05
CA LYS A 96 -2.60 -5.03 20.41
C LYS A 96 -1.36 -5.14 19.52
N ARG A 97 -0.19 -5.41 20.09
CA ARG A 97 1.09 -5.49 19.35
C ARG A 97 1.05 -6.43 18.13
N ALA A 98 0.26 -7.50 18.21
CA ALA A 98 0.06 -8.45 17.11
C ALA A 98 -0.63 -7.82 15.87
N HIS A 99 -1.49 -6.82 16.06
CA HIS A 99 -2.30 -6.19 15.00
C HIS A 99 -1.56 -5.07 14.26
N ILE A 100 -0.51 -4.51 14.86
CA ILE A 100 0.19 -3.33 14.35
C ILE A 100 0.79 -3.58 12.96
N ARG A 101 1.36 -4.76 12.73
CA ARG A 101 1.90 -5.12 11.41
C ARG A 101 0.79 -5.20 10.37
N ASP A 102 -0.26 -5.97 10.66
CA ASP A 102 -1.35 -6.20 9.73
C ASP A 102 -2.05 -4.87 9.34
N LEU A 103 -2.28 -3.98 10.32
CA LEU A 103 -2.82 -2.63 10.08
C LEU A 103 -1.91 -1.80 9.17
N ALA A 104 -0.61 -1.73 9.46
CA ALA A 104 0.32 -0.97 8.65
C ALA A 104 0.41 -1.53 7.21
N ASP A 105 0.40 -2.86 7.07
CA ASP A 105 0.43 -3.53 5.77
C ASP A 105 -0.81 -3.18 4.94
N TYR A 106 -2.01 -3.18 5.56
CA TYR A 106 -3.24 -2.77 4.88
C TYR A 106 -3.22 -1.29 4.49
N THR A 107 -2.93 -0.37 5.44
CA THR A 107 -2.88 1.07 5.15
C THR A 107 -1.97 1.38 3.97
N LEU A 108 -0.78 0.75 3.91
CA LEU A 108 0.18 1.01 2.85
C LEU A 108 -0.24 0.49 1.46
N THR A 109 -1.25 -0.39 1.38
CA THR A 109 -1.84 -0.76 0.08
C THR A 109 -2.57 0.39 -0.60
N LEU A 110 -2.94 1.43 0.15
CA LEU A 110 -3.66 2.61 -0.35
C LEU A 110 -2.72 3.70 -0.87
N ARG A 111 -1.41 3.46 -0.87
CA ARG A 111 -0.43 4.37 -1.44
C ARG A 111 -0.57 4.43 -2.96
N ARG A 112 -0.62 5.64 -3.53
CA ARG A 112 -0.72 5.87 -4.97
C ARG A 112 0.29 6.93 -5.44
N PRO A 113 1.02 6.72 -6.54
CA PRO A 113 1.85 7.75 -7.14
C PRO A 113 1.03 8.99 -7.53
N GLY A 114 1.56 10.18 -7.28
CA GLY A 114 0.89 11.42 -7.65
C GLY A 114 -0.39 11.71 -6.85
N TYR A 115 -0.54 11.11 -5.67
CA TYR A 115 -1.67 11.39 -4.78
C TYR A 115 -1.83 12.90 -4.55
N LYS A 116 -3.07 13.37 -4.72
CA LYS A 116 -3.52 14.71 -4.38
C LYS A 116 -4.71 14.54 -3.43
N PRO A 117 -4.68 15.12 -2.23
CA PRO A 117 -5.85 15.12 -1.36
C PRO A 117 -7.03 15.75 -2.09
N ASP A 118 -8.21 15.14 -1.97
CA ASP A 118 -9.45 15.80 -2.34
C ASP A 118 -9.62 17.01 -1.40
N ILE A 119 -9.71 18.20 -1.99
CA ILE A 119 -9.79 19.49 -1.28
C ILE A 119 -11.18 19.74 -0.70
#